data_AF-A0A972M187-F1
#
_entry.id   AF-A0A972M187-F1
#
_cell.length_a   1.000
_cell.length_b   1.000
_cell.length_c   1.000
_cell.angle_alpha   90.00
_cell.angle_beta   90.00
_cell.angle_gamma   90.00
#
_symmetry.space_group_name_H-M   'P 1'
#
loop_
_entity.id
_entity.type
_entity.pdbx_description
1 polymer ?
#
loop_
_entity_poly.entity_id
_entity_poly.type
_entity_poly.pdbx_seq_one_letter_code
_entity_poly.pdbx_strand_id
1 'polypeptide(L)'
;MNIWITGLNLSIDTVIKIESKDQYERLHAKQWKSVGSKGANVMRSLITLGQCPHLIGLTWGSTGQCIQYMLKNICSNPMHLHILHHRTEESRINIIKLEENNEILISAESPKADRNLFTKYINHIADLINSEDILILTGSFPKGLEVKDLMPLFTKLPDHHIWIDLKGQHLIEAYKYIPGGIFKVNHIESHDLTSRGILPNILIVTSATRTIAHINGTHIVVNIPRIDPVNTVGAGDVFMASLVYEKVVQGEDWETAIKKAAARATASTKTLGVSQWNEDFAIKTLQAITTFHSS
;
A
#
# COMPACT_ATOMS: atom_id res chain seq x y z
N MET A 1 5.96 -5.70 19.24
CA MET A 1 6.23 -5.53 17.80
C MET A 1 5.18 -4.60 17.22
N ASN A 2 5.62 -3.46 16.70
CA ASN A 2 4.80 -2.48 16.01
C ASN A 2 4.89 -2.68 14.50
N ILE A 3 3.84 -2.29 13.77
CA ILE A 3 3.84 -2.25 12.30
C ILE A 3 3.92 -0.80 11.86
N TRP A 4 5.01 -0.43 11.22
CA TRP A 4 5.25 0.90 10.67
C TRP A 4 4.99 0.89 9.17
N ILE A 5 4.37 1.95 8.65
CA ILE A 5 3.98 2.07 7.25
C ILE A 5 4.43 3.42 6.74
N THR A 6 5.09 3.45 5.59
CA THR A 6 5.37 4.71 4.89
C THR A 6 4.22 5.07 3.96
N GLY A 7 3.72 6.29 4.10
CA GLY A 7 2.77 6.94 3.20
C GLY A 7 3.29 8.34 2.87
N LEU A 8 4.46 8.43 2.23
CA LEU A 8 5.19 9.70 2.10
C LEU A 8 4.52 10.73 1.19
N ASN A 9 3.52 10.31 0.41
CA ASN A 9 2.81 11.16 -0.53
C ASN A 9 1.28 11.06 -0.35
N LEU A 10 0.81 11.47 0.82
CA LEU A 10 -0.62 11.47 1.18
C LEU A 10 -1.44 12.41 0.30
N SER A 11 -2.68 12.01 0.02
CA SER A 11 -3.63 12.77 -0.78
C SER A 11 -5.03 12.76 -0.20
N ILE A 12 -5.90 13.62 -0.72
CA ILE A 12 -7.34 13.42 -0.64
C ILE A 12 -7.79 12.78 -1.94
N ASP A 13 -8.36 11.59 -1.85
CA ASP A 13 -8.98 10.92 -2.99
C ASP A 13 -10.46 11.28 -3.01
N THR A 14 -10.87 11.99 -4.05
CA THR A 14 -12.25 12.43 -4.29
C THR A 14 -12.85 11.61 -5.42
N VAL A 15 -13.71 10.65 -5.06
CA VAL A 15 -14.48 9.87 -6.02
C VAL A 15 -15.71 10.66 -6.41
N ILE A 16 -15.94 10.83 -7.72
CA ILE A 16 -17.08 11.56 -8.28
C ILE A 16 -17.86 10.61 -9.17
N LYS A 17 -19.16 10.47 -8.90
CA LYS A 17 -20.11 9.73 -9.75
C LYS A 17 -21.14 10.70 -10.32
N ILE A 18 -21.13 10.83 -11.64
CA ILE A 18 -22.10 11.65 -12.38
C ILE A 18 -23.38 10.83 -12.57
N GLU A 19 -24.53 11.42 -12.25
CA GLU A 19 -25.81 10.71 -12.29
C GLU A 19 -26.53 10.84 -13.66
N SER A 20 -26.21 11.83 -14.48
CA SER A 20 -26.80 12.03 -15.82
C SER A 20 -25.76 11.93 -16.96
N LYS A 21 -26.19 11.42 -18.12
CA LYS A 21 -25.38 11.27 -19.34
C LYS A 21 -25.51 12.42 -20.34
N ASP A 22 -26.35 13.40 -20.04
CA ASP A 22 -26.63 14.51 -20.94
C ASP A 22 -25.47 15.52 -20.94
N GLN A 23 -25.18 16.11 -22.11
CA GLN A 23 -24.24 17.21 -22.23
C GLN A 23 -24.87 18.50 -21.70
N TYR A 24 -24.71 18.76 -20.40
CA TYR A 24 -25.06 20.05 -19.79
C TYR A 24 -23.80 20.89 -19.52
N GLU A 25 -23.95 22.22 -19.51
CA GLU A 25 -22.93 23.15 -19.00
C GLU A 25 -22.61 22.92 -17.51
N ARG A 26 -23.53 22.28 -16.76
CA ARG A 26 -23.40 21.96 -15.33
C ARG A 26 -23.94 20.57 -15.02
N LEU A 27 -23.16 19.77 -14.29
CA LEU A 27 -23.55 18.42 -13.86
C LEU A 27 -23.63 18.33 -12.34
N HIS A 28 -24.62 17.58 -11.85
CA HIS A 28 -24.71 17.19 -10.44
C HIS A 28 -24.05 15.82 -10.24
N ALA A 29 -23.27 15.70 -9.17
CA ALA A 29 -22.55 14.47 -8.88
C ALA A 29 -22.55 14.16 -7.38
N LYS A 30 -22.60 12.87 -7.06
CA LYS A 30 -22.26 12.38 -5.72
C LYS A 30 -20.74 12.36 -5.58
N GLN A 31 -20.26 12.74 -4.41
CA GLN A 31 -18.84 12.69 -4.09
C GLN A 31 -18.58 11.96 -2.78
N TRP A 32 -17.44 11.27 -2.74
CA TRP A 32 -16.90 10.65 -1.54
C TRP A 32 -15.42 11.00 -1.41
N LYS A 33 -14.98 11.34 -0.20
CA LYS A 33 -13.59 11.70 0.08
C LYS A 33 -12.97 10.68 1.01
N SER A 34 -11.75 10.27 0.71
CA SER A 34 -10.94 9.42 1.59
C SER A 34 -9.49 9.88 1.60
N VAL A 35 -8.71 9.44 2.59
CA VAL A 35 -7.26 9.67 2.57
C VAL A 35 -6.64 8.70 1.57
N GLY A 36 -6.01 9.26 0.55
CA GLY A 36 -5.32 8.51 -0.48
C GLY A 36 -3.85 8.31 -0.19
N SER A 37 -3.37 7.15 -0.63
CA SER A 37 -1.98 6.67 -0.77
C SER A 37 -1.98 5.18 -0.50
N LYS A 38 -1.02 4.44 -1.08
CA LYS A 38 -0.84 3.03 -0.73
C LYS A 38 -0.68 2.83 0.79
N GLY A 39 0.10 3.70 1.45
CA GLY A 39 0.33 3.60 2.89
C GLY A 39 -0.93 3.79 3.73
N ALA A 40 -1.77 4.77 3.39
CA ALA A 40 -3.07 4.97 4.05
C ALA A 40 -4.04 3.81 3.77
N ASN A 41 -3.99 3.21 2.56
CA ASN A 41 -4.78 2.05 2.20
C ASN A 41 -4.36 0.81 3.01
N VAL A 42 -3.06 0.51 3.08
CA VAL A 42 -2.50 -0.57 3.92
C VAL A 42 -2.85 -0.35 5.39
N MET A 43 -2.73 0.88 5.89
CA MET A 43 -3.11 1.25 7.25
C MET A 43 -4.58 0.91 7.53
N ARG A 44 -5.50 1.31 6.65
CA ARG A 44 -6.94 1.00 6.81
C ARG A 44 -7.19 -0.50 6.86
N SER A 45 -6.58 -1.26 5.94
CA SER A 45 -6.74 -2.72 5.93
C SER A 45 -6.22 -3.38 7.21
N LEU A 46 -5.08 -2.93 7.74
CA LEU A 46 -4.56 -3.43 9.02
C LEU A 46 -5.47 -3.07 10.20
N ILE A 47 -6.06 -1.88 10.21
CA ILE A 47 -7.06 -1.49 11.23
C ILE A 47 -8.30 -2.37 11.14
N THR A 48 -8.79 -2.68 9.94
CA THR A 48 -9.90 -3.63 9.73
C THR A 48 -9.56 -5.03 10.26
N LEU A 49 -8.29 -5.44 10.19
CA LEU A 49 -7.76 -6.68 10.78
C LEU A 49 -7.44 -6.56 12.28
N GLY A 50 -7.92 -5.51 12.95
CA GLY A 50 -7.76 -5.31 14.40
C GLY A 50 -6.36 -4.88 14.83
N GLN A 51 -5.53 -4.39 13.91
CA GLN A 51 -4.18 -3.91 14.22
C GLN A 51 -4.12 -2.39 14.41
N CYS A 52 -3.12 -1.92 15.15
CA CYS A 52 -2.89 -0.50 15.43
C CYS A 52 -1.56 0.00 14.82
N PRO A 53 -1.42 0.05 13.48
CA PRO A 53 -0.16 0.41 12.84
C PRO A 53 0.21 1.89 13.02
N HIS A 54 1.51 2.18 12.90
CA HIS A 54 2.07 3.53 12.83
C HIS A 54 2.21 3.98 11.37
N LEU A 55 1.72 5.18 11.05
CA LEU A 55 1.84 5.77 9.71
C LEU A 55 2.85 6.91 9.74
N ILE A 56 3.86 6.82 8.87
CA ILE A 56 4.85 7.86 8.60
C ILE A 56 4.44 8.57 7.31
N GLY A 57 4.13 9.86 7.38
CA GLY A 57 3.62 10.61 6.22
C GLY A 57 4.05 12.06 6.16
N LEU A 58 3.87 12.65 4.98
CA LEU A 58 4.08 14.09 4.74
C LEU A 58 2.77 14.71 4.23
N THR A 59 2.51 15.93 4.67
CA THR A 59 1.35 16.71 4.23
C THR A 59 1.70 18.19 4.07
N TRP A 60 0.95 18.90 3.22
CA TRP A 60 1.15 20.31 2.92
C TRP A 60 -0.16 21.10 2.98
N GLY A 61 -0.10 22.31 3.54
CA GLY A 61 -1.17 23.30 3.48
C GLY A 61 -2.49 22.89 4.14
N SER A 62 -3.55 23.57 3.76
CA SER A 62 -4.90 23.34 4.29
C SER A 62 -5.44 21.95 3.96
N THR A 63 -5.13 21.45 2.76
CA THR A 63 -5.45 20.09 2.31
C THR A 63 -4.77 19.05 3.19
N GLY A 64 -3.51 19.30 3.54
CA GLY A 64 -2.74 18.47 4.46
C GLY A 64 -3.32 18.39 5.86
N GLN A 65 -3.88 19.50 6.36
CA GLN A 65 -4.59 19.51 7.65
C GLN A 65 -5.88 18.69 7.57
N CYS A 66 -6.62 18.77 6.46
CA CYS A 66 -7.79 17.95 6.22
C CYS A 66 -7.44 16.45 6.19
N ILE A 67 -6.33 16.07 5.54
CA ILE A 67 -5.80 14.69 5.57
C ILE A 67 -5.55 14.23 7.01
N GLN A 68 -4.86 15.03 7.83
CA GLN A 68 -4.59 14.69 9.23
C GLN A 68 -5.88 14.52 10.05
N TYR A 69 -6.87 15.38 9.82
CA TYR A 69 -8.19 15.25 10.46
C TYR A 69 -8.88 13.93 10.05
N MET A 70 -8.89 13.60 8.77
CA MET A 70 -9.48 12.35 8.28
C MET A 70 -8.73 11.12 8.82
N LEU A 71 -7.40 11.17 8.91
CA LEU A 71 -6.58 10.10 9.50
C LEU A 71 -6.92 9.87 10.98
N LYS A 72 -7.15 10.94 11.76
CA LYS A 72 -7.54 10.83 13.17
C LYS A 72 -8.90 10.15 13.37
N ASN A 73 -9.80 10.24 12.39
CA ASN A 73 -11.11 9.59 12.46
C ASN A 73 -11.06 8.09 12.13
N ILE A 74 -9.99 7.61 11.49
CA ILE A 74 -9.81 6.19 11.19
C ILE A 74 -8.83 5.50 12.14
N CYS A 75 -7.87 6.24 12.70
CA CYS A 75 -6.83 5.67 13.55
C CYS A 75 -7.27 5.64 15.01
N SER A 76 -7.24 4.46 15.62
CA SER A 76 -7.61 4.26 17.03
C SER A 76 -6.70 5.00 18.02
N ASN A 77 -5.46 5.30 17.64
CA ASN A 77 -4.52 6.05 18.47
C ASN A 77 -3.84 7.18 17.68
N PRO A 78 -4.18 8.45 17.93
CA PRO A 78 -3.55 9.59 17.26
C PRO A 78 -2.02 9.65 17.38
N MET A 79 -1.41 9.06 18.43
CA MET A 79 0.05 8.99 18.57
C MET A 79 0.73 8.09 17.53
N HIS A 80 -0.05 7.27 16.82
CA HIS A 80 0.47 6.40 15.76
C HIS A 80 0.49 7.13 14.40
N LEU A 81 0.01 8.38 14.34
CA LEU A 81 0.09 9.23 13.16
C LEU A 81 1.31 10.13 13.24
N HIS A 82 2.42 9.66 12.68
CA HIS A 82 3.65 10.43 12.55
C HIS A 82 3.58 11.22 11.24
N ILE A 83 3.11 12.46 11.30
CA ILE A 83 2.91 13.29 10.10
C ILE A 83 3.78 14.53 10.15
N LEU A 84 4.74 14.63 9.22
CA LEU A 84 5.49 15.86 8.99
C LEU A 84 4.65 16.83 8.15
N HIS A 85 4.24 17.93 8.75
CA HIS A 85 3.37 18.92 8.11
C HIS A 85 4.13 20.17 7.68
N HIS A 86 4.03 20.53 6.41
CA HIS A 86 4.54 21.77 5.85
C HIS A 86 3.39 22.77 5.62
N ARG A 87 3.63 24.04 5.93
CA ARG A 87 2.58 25.08 5.86
C ARG A 87 2.40 25.71 4.48
N THR A 88 3.36 25.54 3.58
CA THR A 88 3.35 26.10 2.23
C THR A 88 2.95 25.04 1.20
N GLU A 89 2.38 25.49 0.08
CA GLU A 89 1.80 24.62 -0.96
C GLU A 89 0.69 23.72 -0.41
N GLU A 90 0.17 22.81 -1.24
CA GLU A 90 -0.99 22.00 -0.88
C GLU A 90 -0.73 20.52 -1.18
N SER A 91 -1.14 19.64 -0.27
CA SER A 91 -1.15 18.20 -0.53
C SER A 91 -2.01 17.91 -1.75
N ARG A 92 -1.59 16.95 -2.58
CA ARG A 92 -2.32 16.62 -3.80
C ARG A 92 -3.76 16.13 -3.52
N ILE A 93 -4.65 16.46 -4.44
CA ILE A 93 -5.99 15.89 -4.51
C ILE A 93 -6.03 14.99 -5.75
N ASN A 94 -6.56 13.78 -5.59
CA ASN A 94 -6.89 12.92 -6.71
C ASN A 94 -8.39 13.00 -6.98
N ILE A 95 -8.77 13.14 -8.24
CA ILE A 95 -10.15 13.05 -8.69
C ILE A 95 -10.29 11.72 -9.42
N ILE A 96 -11.18 10.87 -8.92
CA ILE A 96 -11.51 9.58 -9.50
C ILE A 96 -12.92 9.70 -10.05
N LYS A 97 -13.04 9.84 -11.37
CA LYS A 97 -14.34 9.88 -12.05
C LYS A 97 -14.73 8.47 -12.43
N LEU A 98 -15.84 7.99 -11.88
CA LEU A 98 -16.42 6.70 -12.22
C LEU A 98 -17.31 6.85 -13.47
N GLU A 99 -17.01 6.08 -14.52
CA GLU A 99 -17.86 5.90 -15.70
C GLU A 99 -18.40 4.47 -15.74
N GLU A 100 -19.38 4.18 -16.61
CA GLU A 100 -20.04 2.86 -16.63
C GLU A 100 -19.09 1.69 -16.82
N ASN A 101 -18.01 1.87 -17.60
CA ASN A 101 -17.07 0.81 -17.96
C ASN A 101 -15.60 1.21 -17.76
N ASN A 102 -15.32 2.37 -17.15
CA ASN A 102 -13.94 2.83 -16.93
C ASN A 102 -13.85 3.82 -15.76
N GLU A 103 -12.64 4.04 -15.28
CA GLU A 103 -12.29 5.03 -14.26
C GLU A 103 -11.26 6.00 -14.83
N ILE A 104 -11.50 7.31 -14.68
CA ILE A 104 -10.50 8.33 -15.01
C ILE A 104 -9.91 8.85 -13.69
N LEU A 105 -8.61 8.64 -13.51
CA LEU A 105 -7.84 9.17 -12.40
C LEU A 105 -7.07 10.41 -12.84
N ILE A 106 -7.40 11.55 -12.23
CA ILE A 106 -6.66 12.80 -12.36
C ILE A 106 -5.93 13.03 -11.04
N SER A 107 -4.60 13.03 -11.06
CA SER A 107 -3.78 13.26 -9.88
C SER A 107 -3.05 14.59 -9.98
N ALA A 108 -3.29 15.48 -9.00
CA ALA A 108 -2.45 16.66 -8.85
C ALA A 108 -1.01 16.28 -8.46
N GLU A 109 -0.04 17.11 -8.85
CA GLU A 109 1.33 16.96 -8.38
C GLU A 109 1.42 17.30 -6.89
N SER A 110 2.36 16.63 -6.21
CA SER A 110 2.69 17.00 -4.83
C SER A 110 3.86 17.98 -4.78
N PRO A 111 3.90 18.83 -3.75
CA PRO A 111 5.01 19.71 -3.47
C PRO A 111 6.35 18.98 -3.41
N LYS A 112 7.43 19.72 -3.68
CA LYS A 112 8.79 19.24 -3.44
C LYS A 112 9.02 19.18 -1.92
N ALA A 113 9.49 18.04 -1.42
CA ALA A 113 9.82 17.89 -0.02
C ALA A 113 11.12 18.63 0.34
N ASP A 114 11.16 19.22 1.53
CA ASP A 114 12.40 19.71 2.12
C ASP A 114 13.19 18.53 2.69
N ARG A 115 14.23 18.12 1.96
CA ARG A 115 15.09 17.00 2.34
C ARG A 115 15.76 17.20 3.70
N ASN A 116 16.17 18.43 4.06
CA ASN A 116 16.82 18.68 5.35
C ASN A 116 15.85 18.52 6.52
N LEU A 117 14.63 19.02 6.37
CA LEU A 117 13.59 18.83 7.38
C LEU A 117 13.21 17.35 7.49
N PHE A 118 13.07 16.68 6.34
CA PHE A 118 12.77 15.24 6.29
C PHE A 118 13.84 14.41 6.97
N THR A 119 15.14 14.70 6.79
CA THR A 119 16.22 14.00 7.48
C THR A 119 16.13 14.12 9.00
N LYS A 120 15.82 15.31 9.54
CA LYS A 120 15.64 15.47 10.99
C LYS A 120 14.45 14.66 11.49
N TYR A 121 13.35 14.72 10.75
CA TYR A 121 12.12 14.00 11.06
C TYR A 121 12.33 12.48 11.04
N ILE A 122 12.97 11.94 10.01
CA ILE A 122 13.15 10.48 9.88
C ILE A 122 14.11 9.92 10.94
N ASN A 123 15.12 10.70 11.36
CA ASN A 123 15.97 10.32 12.48
C ASN A 123 15.18 10.23 13.79
N HIS A 124 14.27 11.18 14.04
CA HIS A 124 13.38 11.10 15.20
C HIS A 124 12.50 9.84 15.16
N ILE A 125 11.97 9.48 13.99
CA ILE A 125 11.20 8.23 13.85
C ILE A 125 12.08 7.00 14.08
N ALA A 126 13.33 7.01 13.60
CA ALA A 126 14.27 5.91 13.81
C ALA A 126 14.54 5.65 15.30
N ASP A 127 14.45 6.68 16.16
CA ASP A 127 14.60 6.53 17.62
C ASP A 127 13.37 5.89 18.29
N LEU A 128 12.24 5.82 17.60
CA LEU A 128 11.00 5.17 18.08
C LEU A 128 10.88 3.71 17.62
N ILE A 129 11.67 3.30 16.62
CA ILE A 129 11.64 1.95 16.03
C ILE A 129 12.53 1.00 16.83
N ASN A 130 12.02 -0.20 17.09
CA ASN A 130 12.76 -1.30 17.69
C ASN A 130 13.12 -2.37 16.65
N SER A 131 14.15 -3.17 16.89
CA SER A 131 14.60 -4.23 15.96
C SER A 131 13.53 -5.28 15.65
N GLU A 132 12.60 -5.50 16.58
CA GLU A 132 11.49 -6.46 16.43
C GLU A 132 10.29 -5.88 15.67
N ASP A 133 10.32 -4.60 15.28
CA ASP A 133 9.24 -3.97 14.54
C ASP A 133 9.28 -4.35 13.06
N ILE A 134 8.16 -4.15 12.36
CA ILE A 134 8.03 -4.32 10.91
C ILE A 134 7.91 -2.96 10.25
N LEU A 135 8.54 -2.79 9.07
CA LEU A 135 8.38 -1.61 8.23
C LEU A 135 7.82 -2.00 6.86
N ILE A 136 6.70 -1.41 6.48
CA ILE A 136 6.10 -1.54 5.15
C ILE A 136 6.40 -0.27 4.34
N LEU A 137 7.25 -0.42 3.32
CA LEU A 137 7.59 0.61 2.35
C LEU A 137 6.57 0.64 1.23
N THR A 138 5.77 1.70 1.15
CA THR A 138 4.69 1.76 0.17
C THR A 138 4.60 3.11 -0.54
N GLY A 139 4.12 3.04 -1.78
CA GLY A 139 3.66 4.20 -2.51
C GLY A 139 4.77 4.98 -3.20
N SER A 140 4.45 6.22 -3.57
CA SER A 140 5.37 7.12 -4.26
C SER A 140 6.05 8.06 -3.27
N PHE A 141 7.29 8.42 -3.58
CA PHE A 141 8.00 9.50 -2.91
C PHE A 141 7.57 10.85 -3.52
N PRO A 142 7.40 11.91 -2.72
CA PRO A 142 7.27 13.27 -3.24
C PRO A 142 8.57 13.69 -3.94
N LYS A 143 8.49 14.68 -4.85
CA LYS A 143 9.68 15.20 -5.56
C LYS A 143 10.74 15.63 -4.53
N GLY A 144 11.99 15.26 -4.76
CA GLY A 144 13.12 15.63 -3.89
C GLY A 144 13.48 14.61 -2.81
N LEU A 145 12.66 13.59 -2.57
CA LEU A 145 13.04 12.44 -1.74
C LEU A 145 13.39 11.22 -2.60
N GLU A 146 14.29 10.40 -2.08
CA GLU A 146 14.78 9.15 -2.66
C GLU A 146 14.74 8.05 -1.59
N VAL A 147 14.92 6.78 -1.97
CA VAL A 147 14.84 5.67 -1.00
C VAL A 147 15.94 5.78 0.05
N LYS A 148 17.13 6.27 -0.33
CA LYS A 148 18.24 6.51 0.60
C LYS A 148 17.91 7.48 1.75
N ASP A 149 16.89 8.34 1.60
CA ASP A 149 16.49 9.24 2.68
C ASP A 149 15.82 8.49 3.85
N LEU A 150 15.43 7.22 3.66
CA LEU A 150 14.90 6.35 4.71
C LEU A 150 15.97 5.48 5.39
N MET A 151 17.26 5.62 5.03
CA MET A 151 18.36 4.84 5.62
C MET A 151 18.35 4.79 7.16
N PRO A 152 18.03 5.87 7.89
CA PRO A 152 17.94 5.80 9.35
C PRO A 152 16.97 4.73 9.86
N LEU A 153 15.86 4.46 9.15
CA LEU A 153 14.94 3.39 9.51
C LEU A 153 15.53 2.01 9.18
N PHE A 154 16.16 1.87 8.03
CA PHE A 154 16.73 0.58 7.59
C PHE A 154 17.82 0.10 8.54
N THR A 155 18.64 1.01 9.08
CA THR A 155 19.68 0.65 10.05
C THR A 155 19.15 0.13 11.38
N LYS A 156 17.86 0.31 11.68
CA LYS A 156 17.23 -0.15 12.94
C LYS A 156 16.62 -1.53 12.82
N LEU A 157 16.39 -2.00 11.59
CA LEU A 157 15.60 -3.18 11.31
C LEU A 157 16.43 -4.20 10.53
N PRO A 158 16.27 -5.51 10.80
CA PRO A 158 16.80 -6.50 9.90
C PRO A 158 16.04 -6.44 8.56
N ASP A 159 16.72 -6.67 7.44
CA ASP A 159 16.10 -6.58 6.10
C ASP A 159 14.79 -7.37 5.97
N HIS A 160 14.73 -8.57 6.55
CA HIS A 160 13.55 -9.44 6.48
C HIS A 160 12.33 -8.93 7.27
N HIS A 161 12.49 -7.85 8.05
CA HIS A 161 11.38 -7.10 8.67
C HIS A 161 10.88 -5.94 7.79
N ILE A 162 11.50 -5.72 6.63
CA ILE A 162 11.15 -4.65 5.71
C ILE A 162 10.41 -5.24 4.50
N TRP A 163 9.17 -4.79 4.33
CA TRP A 163 8.24 -5.24 3.29
C TRP A 163 8.08 -4.14 2.25
N ILE A 164 8.24 -4.45 0.97
CA ILE A 164 8.38 -3.46 -0.10
C ILE A 164 7.22 -3.59 -1.10
N ASP A 165 6.46 -2.51 -1.27
CA ASP A 165 5.45 -2.27 -2.32
C ASP A 165 5.70 -0.89 -2.97
N LEU A 166 6.86 -0.82 -3.64
CA LEU A 166 7.34 0.33 -4.40
C LEU A 166 7.29 0.04 -5.90
N LYS A 167 7.51 1.07 -6.72
CA LYS A 167 7.47 0.96 -8.19
C LYS A 167 8.64 1.66 -8.86
N GLY A 168 8.96 1.21 -10.08
CA GLY A 168 9.97 1.82 -10.95
C GLY A 168 11.32 1.98 -10.26
N GLN A 169 11.94 3.15 -10.41
CA GLN A 169 13.29 3.39 -9.89
C GLN A 169 13.40 3.22 -8.36
N HIS A 170 12.38 3.58 -7.59
CA HIS A 170 12.41 3.38 -6.13
C HIS A 170 12.40 1.90 -5.74
N LEU A 171 11.74 1.04 -6.51
CA LEU A 171 11.77 -0.41 -6.28
C LEU A 171 13.18 -0.98 -6.50
N ILE A 172 13.83 -0.58 -7.60
CA ILE A 172 15.21 -0.97 -7.92
C ILE A 172 16.18 -0.42 -6.88
N GLU A 173 16.00 0.82 -6.47
CA GLU A 173 16.84 1.47 -5.46
C GLU A 173 16.68 0.80 -4.09
N ALA A 174 15.45 0.42 -3.69
CA ALA A 174 15.22 -0.30 -2.45
C ALA A 174 16.03 -1.60 -2.38
N TYR A 175 16.07 -2.40 -3.45
CA TYR A 175 16.88 -3.62 -3.47
C TYR A 175 18.37 -3.37 -3.19
N LYS A 176 18.92 -2.20 -3.57
CA LYS A 176 20.33 -1.88 -3.29
C LYS A 176 20.61 -1.68 -1.80
N TYR A 177 19.62 -1.20 -1.05
CA TYR A 177 19.76 -0.87 0.36
C TYR A 177 19.28 -1.98 1.29
N ILE A 178 18.26 -2.74 0.86
CA ILE A 178 17.59 -3.78 1.64
C ILE A 178 17.40 -5.06 0.79
N PRO A 179 18.49 -5.68 0.29
CA PRO A 179 18.39 -6.84 -0.59
C PRO A 179 17.72 -8.05 0.06
N GLY A 180 17.76 -8.17 1.40
CA GLY A 180 17.07 -9.22 2.15
C GLY A 180 15.58 -8.94 2.43
N GLY A 181 15.04 -7.83 1.91
CA GLY A 181 13.65 -7.43 2.10
C GLY A 181 12.65 -8.35 1.41
N ILE A 182 11.38 -8.18 1.77
CA ILE A 182 10.25 -8.94 1.21
C ILE A 182 9.58 -8.09 0.13
N PHE A 183 9.77 -8.45 -1.15
CA PHE A 183 9.29 -7.66 -2.28
C PHE A 183 7.95 -8.16 -2.78
N LYS A 184 6.91 -7.32 -2.71
CA LYS A 184 5.63 -7.56 -3.39
C LYS A 184 5.55 -6.65 -4.61
N VAL A 185 5.36 -7.26 -5.77
CA VAL A 185 5.32 -6.56 -7.06
C VAL A 185 4.17 -7.06 -7.93
N ASN A 186 3.83 -6.32 -8.98
CA ASN A 186 3.02 -6.84 -10.08
C ASN A 186 3.89 -7.47 -11.19
N HIS A 187 3.27 -8.03 -12.22
CA HIS A 187 3.96 -8.69 -13.33
C HIS A 187 4.91 -7.77 -14.12
N ILE A 188 4.56 -6.48 -14.27
CA ILE A 188 5.37 -5.49 -14.99
C ILE A 188 6.63 -5.16 -14.17
N GLU A 189 6.44 -4.86 -12.89
CA GLU A 189 7.53 -4.57 -11.94
C GLU A 189 8.45 -5.78 -11.77
N SER A 190 7.90 -7.00 -11.72
CA SER A 190 8.68 -8.24 -11.70
C SER A 190 9.57 -8.40 -12.94
N HIS A 191 9.02 -8.10 -14.13
CA HIS A 191 9.80 -8.13 -15.36
C HIS A 191 10.95 -7.11 -15.37
N ASP A 192 10.70 -5.88 -14.90
CA ASP A 192 11.73 -4.84 -14.80
C ASP A 192 12.86 -5.25 -13.83
N LEU A 193 12.54 -5.86 -12.69
CA LEU A 193 13.55 -6.39 -11.77
C LEU A 193 14.36 -7.55 -12.38
N THR A 194 13.67 -8.56 -12.88
CA THR A 194 14.31 -9.79 -13.38
C THR A 194 15.15 -9.54 -14.64
N SER A 195 14.73 -8.64 -15.53
CA SER A 195 15.52 -8.22 -16.69
C SER A 195 16.84 -7.53 -16.33
N ARG A 196 16.95 -7.00 -15.11
CA ARG A 196 18.17 -6.39 -14.55
C ARG A 196 19.00 -7.37 -13.72
N GLY A 197 18.62 -8.65 -13.68
CA GLY A 197 19.27 -9.66 -12.83
C GLY A 197 19.00 -9.49 -11.34
N ILE A 198 17.96 -8.74 -10.96
CA ILE A 198 17.56 -8.55 -9.56
C ILE A 198 16.54 -9.63 -9.20
N LEU A 199 16.94 -10.54 -8.30
CA LEU A 199 16.07 -11.55 -7.72
C LEU A 199 16.22 -11.55 -6.20
N PRO A 200 15.30 -10.90 -5.46
CA PRO A 200 15.29 -10.96 -4.00
C PRO A 200 15.05 -12.38 -3.49
N ASN A 201 15.56 -12.67 -2.29
CA ASN A 201 15.32 -13.95 -1.61
C ASN A 201 13.82 -14.24 -1.43
N ILE A 202 13.03 -13.19 -1.23
CA ILE A 202 11.58 -13.26 -1.15
C ILE A 202 10.96 -12.28 -2.15
N LEU A 203 10.39 -12.82 -3.21
CA LEU A 203 9.70 -12.07 -4.26
C LEU A 203 8.29 -12.64 -4.47
N ILE A 204 7.28 -11.81 -4.27
CA ILE A 204 5.86 -12.16 -4.40
C ILE A 204 5.25 -11.34 -5.53
N VAL A 205 4.97 -12.01 -6.64
CA VAL A 205 4.40 -11.41 -7.85
C VAL A 205 2.91 -11.66 -7.87
N THR A 206 2.12 -10.58 -7.79
CA THR A 206 0.66 -10.65 -7.78
C THR A 206 0.04 -10.25 -9.12
N SER A 207 -1.02 -10.96 -9.51
CA SER A 207 -1.87 -10.67 -10.67
C SER A 207 -3.33 -11.00 -10.34
N ALA A 208 -4.26 -10.68 -11.25
CA ALA A 208 -5.70 -10.87 -11.02
C ALA A 208 -6.10 -12.33 -10.75
N THR A 209 -5.42 -13.30 -11.37
CA THR A 209 -5.79 -14.73 -11.31
C THR A 209 -4.70 -15.60 -10.69
N ARG A 210 -3.57 -15.01 -10.28
CA ARG A 210 -2.43 -15.77 -9.79
C ARG A 210 -1.51 -14.93 -8.92
N THR A 211 -0.98 -15.55 -7.88
CA THR A 211 0.20 -15.08 -7.15
C THR A 211 1.30 -16.11 -7.29
N ILE A 212 2.51 -15.66 -7.65
CA ILE A 212 3.71 -16.49 -7.71
C ILE A 212 4.68 -15.94 -6.68
N ALA A 213 5.10 -16.78 -5.73
CA ALA A 213 6.08 -16.42 -4.73
C ALA A 213 7.35 -17.25 -4.91
N HIS A 214 8.49 -16.59 -4.96
CA HIS A 214 9.82 -17.17 -4.80
C HIS A 214 10.27 -16.91 -3.36
N ILE A 215 10.48 -17.97 -2.58
CA ILE A 215 10.86 -17.93 -1.17
C ILE A 215 12.11 -18.78 -0.99
N ASN A 216 13.29 -18.16 -0.90
CA ASN A 216 14.58 -18.81 -0.66
C ASN A 216 14.80 -20.04 -1.57
N GLY A 217 14.54 -19.90 -2.87
CA GLY A 217 14.67 -21.00 -3.84
C GLY A 217 13.40 -21.85 -4.03
N THR A 218 12.42 -21.80 -3.13
CA THR A 218 11.15 -22.51 -3.29
C THR A 218 10.13 -21.65 -4.04
N HIS A 219 9.41 -22.23 -5.00
CA HIS A 219 8.32 -21.54 -5.69
C HIS A 219 6.95 -22.02 -5.22
N ILE A 220 6.09 -21.06 -4.84
CA ILE A 220 4.69 -21.27 -4.50
C ILE A 220 3.83 -20.57 -5.56
N VAL A 221 2.96 -21.31 -6.22
CA VAL A 221 2.00 -20.78 -7.19
C VAL A 221 0.60 -20.92 -6.63
N VAL A 222 -0.06 -19.78 -6.43
CA VAL A 222 -1.44 -19.70 -5.93
C VAL A 222 -2.34 -19.26 -7.07
N ASN A 223 -3.26 -20.11 -7.54
CA ASN A 223 -4.26 -19.71 -8.53
C ASN A 223 -5.51 -19.20 -7.82
N ILE A 224 -5.97 -18.05 -8.29
CA ILE A 224 -7.11 -17.31 -7.76
C ILE A 224 -8.28 -17.51 -8.74
N PRO A 225 -9.49 -17.84 -8.25
CA PRO A 225 -10.66 -17.97 -9.13
C PRO A 225 -10.91 -16.65 -9.89
N ARG A 226 -11.25 -16.77 -11.17
CA ARG A 226 -11.63 -15.59 -11.96
C ARG A 226 -12.96 -15.05 -11.45
N ILE A 227 -13.00 -13.75 -11.20
CA ILE A 227 -14.21 -13.02 -10.83
C ILE A 227 -14.33 -11.74 -11.65
N ASP A 228 -15.56 -11.24 -11.78
CA ASP A 228 -15.81 -9.92 -12.37
C ASP A 228 -15.67 -8.84 -11.28
N PRO A 229 -14.62 -7.99 -11.34
CA PRO A 229 -14.37 -6.98 -10.32
C PRO A 229 -15.36 -5.82 -10.44
N VAL A 230 -15.69 -5.23 -9.30
CA VAL A 230 -16.43 -3.95 -9.20
C VAL A 230 -15.44 -2.78 -9.16
N ASN A 231 -14.39 -2.89 -8.34
CA ASN A 231 -13.33 -1.90 -8.20
C ASN A 231 -12.02 -2.62 -7.85
N THR A 232 -10.95 -2.43 -8.62
CA THR A 232 -9.67 -3.12 -8.33
C THR A 232 -8.69 -2.28 -7.49
N VAL A 233 -9.03 -1.00 -7.25
CA VAL A 233 -8.18 -0.05 -6.52
C VAL A 233 -7.97 -0.52 -5.09
N GLY A 234 -6.70 -0.58 -4.69
CA GLY A 234 -6.30 -0.98 -3.34
C GLY A 234 -6.28 -2.49 -3.09
N ALA A 235 -6.62 -3.35 -4.06
CA ALA A 235 -6.51 -4.80 -3.88
C ALA A 235 -5.07 -5.24 -3.58
N GLY A 236 -4.08 -4.59 -4.19
CA GLY A 236 -2.67 -4.78 -3.86
C GLY A 236 -2.31 -4.39 -2.42
N ASP A 237 -2.90 -3.29 -1.93
CA ASP A 237 -2.69 -2.79 -0.58
C ASP A 237 -3.35 -3.72 0.46
N VAL A 238 -4.55 -4.23 0.17
CA VAL A 238 -5.24 -5.27 0.96
C VAL A 238 -4.41 -6.55 1.01
N PHE A 239 -3.85 -6.96 -0.13
CA PHE A 239 -2.95 -8.12 -0.18
C PHE A 239 -1.74 -7.90 0.74
N MET A 240 -1.06 -6.75 0.65
CA MET A 240 0.11 -6.45 1.47
C MET A 240 -0.25 -6.47 2.96
N ALA A 241 -1.29 -5.74 3.36
CA ALA A 241 -1.77 -5.70 4.75
C ALA A 241 -2.12 -7.09 5.28
N SER A 242 -2.88 -7.86 4.49
CA SER A 242 -3.30 -9.21 4.87
C SER A 242 -2.14 -10.17 4.96
N LEU A 243 -1.17 -10.06 4.05
CA LEU A 243 0.00 -10.92 4.05
C LEU A 243 0.89 -10.68 5.27
N VAL A 244 1.13 -9.41 5.62
CA VAL A 244 1.83 -9.04 6.86
C VAL A 244 1.06 -9.57 8.07
N TYR A 245 -0.25 -9.34 8.13
CA TYR A 245 -1.08 -9.82 9.24
C TYR A 245 -0.99 -11.35 9.40
N GLU A 246 -1.21 -12.13 8.36
CA GLU A 246 -1.19 -13.59 8.46
C GLU A 246 0.23 -14.12 8.77
N LYS A 247 1.25 -13.60 8.08
CA LYS A 247 2.63 -14.09 8.24
C LYS A 247 3.24 -13.72 9.59
N VAL A 248 2.97 -12.51 10.08
CA VAL A 248 3.66 -11.91 11.22
C VAL A 248 2.80 -11.93 12.48
N VAL A 249 1.50 -11.58 12.38
CA VAL A 249 0.62 -11.49 13.55
C VAL A 249 0.01 -12.86 13.88
N GLN A 250 -0.44 -13.60 12.87
CA GLN A 250 -1.01 -14.95 13.07
C GLN A 250 0.05 -16.06 13.08
N GLY A 251 1.26 -15.77 12.59
CA GLY A 251 2.37 -16.74 12.56
C GLY A 251 2.20 -17.83 11.51
N GLU A 252 1.37 -17.60 10.49
CA GLU A 252 1.11 -18.57 9.42
C GLU A 252 2.37 -18.84 8.58
N ASP A 253 2.40 -20.01 7.96
CA ASP A 253 3.37 -20.32 6.91
C ASP A 253 3.15 -19.45 5.66
N TRP A 254 4.14 -19.42 4.77
CA TRP A 254 4.07 -18.58 3.56
C TRP A 254 2.91 -18.92 2.64
N GLU A 255 2.62 -20.20 2.42
CA GLU A 255 1.54 -20.60 1.53
C GLU A 255 0.19 -20.18 2.11
N THR A 256 -0.07 -20.51 3.37
CA THR A 256 -1.31 -20.15 4.07
C THR A 256 -1.50 -18.64 4.09
N ALA A 257 -0.46 -17.88 4.43
CA ALA A 257 -0.50 -16.42 4.45
C ALA A 257 -0.80 -15.83 3.06
N ILE A 258 -0.16 -16.33 2.00
CA ILE A 258 -0.40 -15.87 0.62
C ILE A 258 -1.82 -16.20 0.17
N LYS A 259 -2.34 -17.40 0.46
CA LYS A 259 -3.71 -17.80 0.09
C LYS A 259 -4.74 -16.90 0.74
N LYS A 260 -4.62 -16.66 2.05
CA LYS A 260 -5.54 -15.77 2.80
C LYS A 260 -5.43 -14.32 2.31
N ALA A 261 -4.22 -13.83 2.06
CA ALA A 261 -4.01 -12.50 1.50
C ALA A 261 -4.62 -12.34 0.10
N ALA A 262 -4.44 -13.34 -0.78
CA ALA A 262 -5.04 -13.37 -2.11
C ALA A 262 -6.58 -13.40 -2.03
N ALA A 263 -7.14 -14.18 -1.10
CA ALA A 263 -8.58 -14.26 -0.91
C ALA A 263 -9.19 -12.92 -0.47
N ARG A 264 -8.59 -12.22 0.52
CA ARG A 264 -9.06 -10.88 0.93
C ARG A 264 -8.87 -9.82 -0.14
N ALA A 265 -7.75 -9.85 -0.86
CA ALA A 265 -7.52 -8.95 -1.99
C ALA A 265 -8.53 -9.17 -3.12
N THR A 266 -8.92 -10.41 -3.38
CA THR A 266 -9.97 -10.75 -4.35
C THR A 266 -11.33 -10.25 -3.85
N ALA A 267 -11.65 -10.49 -2.59
CA ALA A 267 -12.88 -10.03 -1.96
C ALA A 267 -13.01 -8.50 -1.95
N SER A 268 -11.90 -7.77 -1.79
CA SER A 268 -11.95 -6.31 -1.83
C SER A 268 -12.38 -5.78 -3.20
N THR A 269 -12.11 -6.54 -4.27
CA THR A 269 -12.53 -6.12 -5.60
C THR A 269 -14.03 -6.16 -5.85
N LYS A 270 -14.80 -6.82 -4.98
CA LYS A 270 -16.27 -6.89 -5.06
C LYS A 270 -16.96 -5.73 -4.33
N THR A 271 -16.21 -4.78 -3.78
CA THR A 271 -16.76 -3.63 -3.06
C THR A 271 -16.53 -2.34 -3.86
N LEU A 272 -17.32 -1.29 -3.58
CA LEU A 272 -17.07 0.04 -4.16
C LEU A 272 -15.96 0.80 -3.42
N GLY A 273 -15.77 0.50 -2.13
CA GLY A 273 -14.80 1.19 -1.26
C GLY A 273 -13.37 0.71 -1.49
N VAL A 274 -12.40 1.60 -1.28
CA VAL A 274 -10.97 1.25 -1.34
C VAL A 274 -10.56 0.59 -0.03
N SER A 275 -9.87 -0.55 -0.12
CA SER A 275 -9.34 -1.30 1.03
C SER A 275 -10.41 -1.84 1.98
N GLN A 276 -11.60 -2.15 1.45
CA GLN A 276 -12.70 -2.77 2.18
C GLN A 276 -13.00 -4.13 1.55
N TRP A 277 -13.42 -5.11 2.34
CA TRP A 277 -13.85 -6.41 1.83
C TRP A 277 -14.91 -7.03 2.73
N ASN A 278 -15.60 -8.04 2.21
CA ASN A 278 -16.51 -8.88 2.97
C ASN A 278 -15.78 -10.18 3.35
N GLU A 279 -15.67 -10.47 4.65
CA GLU A 279 -14.90 -11.64 5.12
C GLU A 279 -15.54 -12.96 4.69
N ASP A 280 -16.87 -13.09 4.64
CA ASP A 280 -17.54 -14.30 4.18
C ASP A 280 -17.19 -14.61 2.71
N PHE A 281 -17.12 -13.57 1.88
CA PHE A 281 -16.69 -13.72 0.49
C PHE A 281 -15.20 -14.09 0.40
N ALA A 282 -14.34 -13.53 1.27
CA ALA A 282 -12.94 -13.92 1.34
C ALA A 282 -12.80 -15.40 1.72
N ILE A 283 -13.55 -15.89 2.71
CA ILE A 283 -13.54 -17.31 3.12
C ILE A 283 -13.99 -18.21 1.96
N LYS A 284 -15.07 -17.86 1.27
CA LYS A 284 -15.52 -18.61 0.07
C LYS A 284 -14.46 -18.61 -1.04
N THR A 285 -13.81 -17.47 -1.25
CA THR A 285 -12.73 -17.36 -2.25
C THR A 285 -11.54 -18.24 -1.86
N LEU A 286 -11.16 -18.26 -0.58
CA LEU A 286 -10.06 -19.08 -0.06
C LEU A 286 -10.28 -20.57 -0.32
N GLN A 287 -11.52 -21.06 -0.19
CA GLN A 287 -11.87 -22.45 -0.47
C GLN A 287 -11.73 -22.82 -1.96
N ALA A 288 -11.81 -21.83 -2.85
CA ALA A 288 -11.65 -22.02 -4.29
C ALA A 288 -10.21 -21.81 -4.79
N ILE A 289 -9.28 -21.41 -3.92
CA ILE A 289 -7.87 -21.21 -4.26
C ILE A 289 -7.15 -22.56 -4.32
N THR A 290 -6.41 -22.79 -5.40
CA THR A 290 -5.54 -23.97 -5.58
C THR A 290 -4.07 -23.57 -5.53
N THR A 291 -3.21 -24.45 -5.03
CA THR A 291 -1.77 -24.22 -4.93
C THR A 291 -0.94 -25.31 -5.60
N PHE A 292 0.22 -24.92 -6.13
CA PHE A 292 1.22 -25.80 -6.73
C PHE A 292 2.61 -25.38 -6.27
N HIS A 293 3.49 -26.36 -6.09
CA HIS A 293 4.90 -26.13 -5.77
C HIS A 293 5.75 -26.57 -6.96
N SER A 294 6.80 -25.79 -7.26
CA SER A 294 7.87 -26.24 -8.14
C SER A 294 9.20 -25.99 -7.43
N SER A 295 10.03 -27.03 -7.41
CA SER A 295 11.45 -26.98 -7.05
C SER A 295 12.29 -26.56 -8.24
#